data_AF-A0A9W8K0G9-F1
#
_entry.id   AF-A0A9W8K0G9-F1
#
_cell.length_a   1.000
_cell.length_b   1.000
_cell.length_c   1.000
_cell.angle_alpha   90.00
_cell.angle_beta   90.00
_cell.angle_gamma   90.00
#
_symmetry.space_group_name_H-M   'P 1'
#
loop_
_entity.id
_entity.type
_entity.pdbx_description
1 polymer ?
#
loop_
_entity_poly.entity_id
_entity_poly.type
_entity_poly.pdbx_seq_one_letter_code
_entity_poly.pdbx_strand_id
1 'polypeptide(L)'
;MDPDRSLLLPRSISQRQLSSAYSIHAMSKLTYVKGDLFAAPAGSILVQACNTQGSWGAGIAVAFKDKYPAAFQQYKAHCETHGQALVGTCLLIPGETHVVACLFTSRAYGRRKDAPADILAATQTAVQDLIDQNVDGKPLHAWCVAVSSSTA
;
A
#
# COMPACT_ATOMS: atom_id res chain seq x y z
N MET A 1 49.06 -32.76 -4.23
CA MET A 1 47.97 -33.39 -3.46
C MET A 1 46.89 -32.35 -3.31
N ASP A 2 45.70 -32.70 -3.80
CA ASP A 2 44.79 -31.85 -4.57
C ASP A 2 44.10 -30.66 -3.88
N PRO A 3 43.86 -29.57 -4.62
CA PRO A 3 42.89 -28.52 -4.31
C PRO A 3 41.60 -28.72 -5.14
N ASP A 4 40.65 -29.50 -4.66
CA ASP A 4 39.27 -29.46 -5.16
C ASP A 4 38.31 -30.06 -4.13
N ARG A 5 37.52 -29.21 -3.47
CA ARG A 5 36.34 -29.65 -2.71
C ARG A 5 35.12 -28.92 -3.24
N SER A 6 34.80 -29.27 -4.48
CA SER A 6 33.52 -29.08 -5.15
C SER A 6 32.30 -29.15 -4.21
N LEU A 7 31.46 -28.14 -4.40
CA LEU A 7 30.05 -28.08 -4.06
C LEU A 7 29.33 -29.39 -4.42
N LEU A 8 28.91 -30.14 -3.41
CA LEU A 8 27.90 -31.19 -3.59
C LEU A 8 26.51 -30.59 -3.38
N LEU A 9 25.99 -29.94 -4.41
CA LEU A 9 24.54 -29.78 -4.54
C LEU A 9 23.95 -31.11 -5.04
N PRO A 10 22.89 -31.65 -4.41
CA PRO A 10 22.24 -32.88 -4.87
C PRO A 10 21.66 -32.67 -6.28
N ARG A 11 22.21 -33.42 -7.24
CA ARG A 11 21.73 -33.51 -8.62
C ARG A 11 20.51 -34.44 -8.69
N SER A 12 19.29 -33.90 -8.51
CA SER A 12 18.05 -34.50 -9.08
C SER A 12 16.75 -33.70 -8.87
N ILE A 13 16.78 -32.39 -8.60
CA ILE A 13 15.55 -31.61 -8.74
C ILE A 13 15.37 -31.27 -10.22
N SER A 14 14.39 -31.90 -10.87
CA SER A 14 13.98 -31.57 -12.24
C SER A 14 13.69 -30.07 -12.36
N GLN A 15 14.20 -29.41 -13.42
CA GLN A 15 13.92 -27.99 -13.73
C GLN A 15 12.42 -27.66 -13.74
N ARG A 16 11.54 -28.65 -13.96
CA ARG A 16 10.07 -28.48 -13.89
C ARG A 16 9.53 -28.26 -12.48
N GLN A 17 10.24 -28.69 -11.43
CA GLN A 17 9.76 -28.54 -10.04
C GLN A 17 10.18 -27.20 -9.42
N LEU A 18 11.23 -26.55 -9.96
CA LEU A 18 11.67 -25.23 -9.51
C LEU A 18 10.77 -24.10 -10.02
N SER A 19 10.13 -24.24 -11.18
CA SER A 19 9.25 -23.20 -11.74
C SER A 19 7.91 -23.07 -11.03
N SER A 20 7.42 -24.12 -10.35
CA SER A 20 6.13 -24.08 -9.65
C SER A 20 6.19 -23.25 -8.36
N ALA A 21 7.31 -23.33 -7.62
CA ALA A 21 7.51 -22.55 -6.39
C ALA A 21 8.02 -21.12 -6.65
N TYR A 22 8.64 -20.87 -7.82
CA TYR A 22 9.08 -19.53 -8.23
C TYR A 22 8.02 -18.72 -8.99
N SER A 23 6.82 -19.28 -9.21
CA SER A 23 5.71 -18.60 -9.92
C SER A 23 4.63 -18.00 -9.01
N ILE A 24 4.80 -18.00 -7.69
CA ILE A 24 3.78 -17.48 -6.75
C ILE A 24 3.94 -16.01 -6.36
N HIS A 25 5.02 -15.34 -6.77
CA HIS A 25 5.07 -13.88 -6.73
C HIS A 25 4.85 -13.37 -8.15
N ALA A 26 3.60 -13.11 -8.50
CA ALA A 26 3.30 -12.30 -9.67
C ALA A 26 4.17 -11.03 -9.56
N MET A 27 5.09 -10.85 -10.52
CA MET A 27 5.98 -9.70 -10.56
C MET A 27 5.13 -8.42 -10.49
N SER A 28 5.19 -7.75 -9.35
CA SER A 28 4.42 -6.52 -9.12
C SER A 28 4.97 -5.43 -10.04
N LYS A 29 4.21 -5.08 -11.07
CA LYS A 29 4.60 -4.07 -12.06
C LYS A 29 4.15 -2.69 -11.58
N LEU A 30 5.11 -1.83 -11.22
CA LEU A 30 4.83 -0.41 -10.97
C LEU A 30 4.71 0.34 -12.30
N THR A 31 3.62 1.09 -12.47
CA THR A 31 3.42 1.98 -13.63
C THR A 31 3.03 3.37 -13.16
N TYR A 32 3.58 4.39 -13.82
CA TYR A 32 3.23 5.78 -13.57
C TYR A 32 2.29 6.25 -14.67
N VAL A 33 1.15 6.83 -14.27
CA VAL A 33 0.13 7.34 -15.17
C VAL A 33 -0.20 8.78 -14.77
N LYS A 34 -0.22 9.68 -15.73
CA LYS A 34 -0.73 11.05 -15.53
C LYS A 34 -2.24 11.02 -15.73
N GLY A 35 -3.02 11.27 -14.67
CA GLY A 35 -4.47 11.26 -14.73
C GLY A 35 -5.13 11.49 -13.37
N ASP A 36 -6.45 11.33 -13.32
CA ASP A 36 -7.23 11.33 -12.08
C ASP A 36 -7.17 9.95 -11.41
N LEU A 37 -6.78 9.92 -10.13
CA LEU A 37 -6.79 8.68 -9.35
C LEU A 37 -8.18 8.03 -9.32
N PHE A 38 -9.24 8.84 -9.25
CA PHE A 38 -10.61 8.37 -9.10
C PHE A 38 -11.21 7.84 -10.41
N ALA A 39 -10.49 7.98 -11.53
CA ALA A 39 -10.84 7.38 -12.82
C ALA A 39 -10.29 5.95 -12.96
N ALA A 40 -9.70 5.37 -11.92
CA ALA A 40 -9.25 3.98 -11.93
C ALA A 40 -10.42 3.03 -12.26
N PRO A 41 -10.17 1.86 -12.88
CA PRO A 41 -11.21 0.90 -13.25
C PRO A 41 -12.06 0.47 -12.04
N ALA A 42 -13.34 0.17 -12.28
CA ALA A 42 -14.20 -0.42 -11.25
C ALA A 42 -13.61 -1.74 -10.73
N GLY A 43 -13.76 -2.00 -9.44
CA GLY A 43 -13.17 -3.15 -8.74
C GLY A 43 -11.72 -2.94 -8.30
N SER A 44 -11.10 -1.79 -8.61
CA SER A 44 -9.75 -1.46 -8.14
C SER A 44 -9.71 -1.05 -6.67
N ILE A 45 -8.52 -1.13 -6.07
CA ILE A 45 -8.23 -0.57 -4.75
C ILE A 45 -7.56 0.80 -4.92
N LEU A 46 -8.15 1.84 -4.34
CA LEU A 46 -7.59 3.19 -4.27
C LEU A 46 -6.88 3.39 -2.95
N VAL A 47 -5.58 3.66 -3.01
CA VAL A 47 -4.70 3.72 -1.85
C VAL A 47 -4.39 5.16 -1.47
N GLN A 48 -4.53 5.48 -0.19
CA GLN A 48 -4.09 6.76 0.38
C GLN A 48 -3.33 6.56 1.71
N ALA A 49 -2.36 7.42 1.94
CA ALA A 49 -1.69 7.54 3.22
C ALA A 49 -2.55 8.39 4.18
N CYS A 50 -2.84 7.83 5.35
CA CYS A 50 -3.76 8.35 6.35
C CYS A 50 -3.04 8.61 7.68
N ASN A 51 -3.63 9.55 8.43
CA ASN A 51 -3.33 9.70 9.84
C ASN A 51 -4.25 8.81 10.70
N THR A 52 -3.96 8.68 11.99
CA THR A 52 -4.79 7.94 12.95
C THR A 52 -5.81 8.80 13.72
N GLN A 53 -6.03 10.07 13.34
CA GLN A 53 -6.94 11.01 14.03
C GLN A 53 -8.32 11.11 13.37
N GLY A 54 -8.63 10.26 12.39
CA GLY A 54 -9.92 10.30 11.69
C GLY A 54 -10.12 11.55 10.84
N SER A 55 -9.04 12.12 10.27
CA SER A 55 -9.08 13.38 9.53
C SER A 55 -8.68 13.23 8.06
N TRP A 56 -9.63 13.52 7.16
CA TRP A 56 -9.41 13.72 5.72
C TRP A 56 -9.65 15.19 5.34
N GLY A 57 -8.82 16.09 5.86
CA GLY A 57 -9.02 17.54 5.78
C GLY A 57 -8.11 18.30 4.83
N ALA A 58 -7.15 17.64 4.16
CA ALA A 58 -6.21 18.31 3.26
C ALA A 58 -5.71 17.38 2.14
N GLY A 59 -5.20 17.98 1.06
CA GLY A 59 -4.63 17.25 -0.08
C GLY A 59 -5.65 16.33 -0.75
N ILE A 60 -5.19 15.19 -1.26
CA ILE A 60 -6.04 14.21 -1.94
C ILE A 60 -7.14 13.64 -1.03
N ALA A 61 -6.93 13.64 0.29
CA ALA A 61 -7.89 13.12 1.26
C ALA A 61 -9.22 13.88 1.24
N VAL A 62 -9.21 15.19 0.93
CA VAL A 62 -10.45 15.97 0.75
C VAL A 62 -11.28 15.39 -0.40
N ALA A 63 -10.64 15.11 -1.54
CA ALA A 63 -11.32 14.50 -2.68
C ALA A 63 -11.82 13.08 -2.39
N PHE A 64 -11.08 12.29 -1.59
CA PHE A 64 -11.57 11.00 -1.07
C PHE A 64 -12.82 11.18 -0.20
N LYS A 65 -12.84 12.18 0.68
CA LYS A 65 -13.98 12.46 1.55
C LYS A 65 -15.22 12.86 0.77
N ASP A 66 -15.06 13.69 -0.25
CA ASP A 66 -16.16 14.15 -1.10
C ASP A 66 -16.74 13.01 -1.96
N LYS A 67 -15.87 12.16 -2.53
CA LYS A 67 -16.29 11.04 -3.40
C LYS A 67 -16.74 9.80 -2.64
N TYR A 68 -16.17 9.53 -1.46
CA TYR A 68 -16.47 8.34 -0.64
C TYR A 68 -16.85 8.72 0.80
N PRO A 69 -17.94 9.48 1.02
CA PRO A 69 -18.34 9.97 2.33
C PRO A 69 -18.67 8.83 3.31
N ALA A 70 -19.24 7.71 2.82
CA ALA A 70 -19.49 6.53 3.63
C ALA A 70 -18.18 5.86 4.10
N ALA A 71 -17.17 5.80 3.23
CA ALA A 71 -15.85 5.26 3.60
C ALA A 71 -15.17 6.15 4.64
N PHE A 72 -15.33 7.48 4.54
CA PHE A 72 -14.83 8.40 5.55
C PHE A 72 -15.41 8.11 6.94
N GLN A 73 -16.71 7.80 7.05
CA GLN A 73 -17.32 7.47 8.35
C GLN A 73 -16.72 6.20 8.95
N GLN A 74 -16.51 5.16 8.14
CA GLN A 74 -15.87 3.92 8.61
C GLN A 74 -14.42 4.14 9.05
N TYR A 75 -13.64 4.87 8.24
CA TYR A 75 -12.28 5.28 8.58
C TYR A 75 -12.24 6.07 9.90
N LYS A 76 -13.16 7.03 10.08
CA LYS A 76 -13.23 7.87 11.28
C LYS A 76 -13.57 7.03 12.52
N ALA A 77 -14.58 6.18 12.46
CA ALA A 77 -14.96 5.29 13.56
C ALA A 77 -13.81 4.33 13.94
N HIS A 78 -13.10 3.81 12.94
CA HIS A 78 -11.93 2.95 13.16
C HIS A 78 -10.80 3.70 13.89
N CYS A 79 -10.53 4.95 13.48
CA CYS A 79 -9.57 5.82 14.18
C CYS A 79 -10.01 6.13 15.61
N GLU A 80 -11.28 6.41 15.85
CA GLU A 80 -11.82 6.68 17.19
C GLU A 80 -11.67 5.47 18.11
N THR A 81 -11.82 4.26 17.58
CA THR A 81 -11.72 3.01 18.35
C THR A 81 -10.28 2.66 18.70
N HIS A 82 -9.35 2.79 17.76
CA HIS A 82 -8.00 2.22 17.89
C HIS A 82 -6.90 3.27 18.04
N GLY A 83 -7.13 4.51 17.63
CA GLY A 83 -6.19 5.61 17.73
C GLY A 83 -4.81 5.27 17.16
N GLN A 84 -3.75 5.57 17.91
CA GLN A 84 -2.36 5.41 17.46
C GLN A 84 -1.91 3.94 17.30
N ALA A 85 -2.68 2.96 17.81
CA ALA A 85 -2.36 1.55 17.61
C ALA A 85 -2.47 1.13 16.13
N LEU A 86 -3.09 1.96 15.29
CA LEU A 86 -3.22 1.75 13.86
C LEU A 86 -1.93 2.00 13.06
N VAL A 87 -0.92 2.66 13.63
CA VAL A 87 0.30 2.97 12.85
C VAL A 87 0.91 1.69 12.30
N GLY A 88 1.10 1.67 10.99
CA GLY A 88 1.67 0.54 10.27
C GLY A 88 0.66 -0.50 9.80
N THR A 89 -0.65 -0.28 9.97
CA THR A 89 -1.71 -1.16 9.44
C THR A 89 -2.42 -0.54 8.24
N CYS A 90 -3.26 -1.33 7.58
CA CYS A 90 -4.15 -0.93 6.49
C CYS A 90 -5.59 -1.28 6.82
N LEU A 91 -6.50 -0.33 6.59
CA LEU A 91 -7.94 -0.58 6.57
C LEU A 91 -8.44 -0.60 5.12
N LEU A 92 -9.01 -1.74 4.70
CA LEU A 92 -9.76 -1.88 3.46
C LEU A 92 -11.25 -1.60 3.68
N ILE A 93 -11.79 -0.65 2.93
CA ILE A 93 -13.20 -0.26 3.01
C ILE A 93 -13.87 -0.52 1.66
N PRO A 94 -14.71 -1.57 1.55
CA PRO A 94 -15.48 -1.84 0.33
C PRO A 94 -16.44 -0.68 0.03
N GLY A 95 -16.46 -0.24 -1.23
CA GLY A 95 -17.43 0.70 -1.78
C GLY A 95 -18.09 0.15 -3.04
N GLU A 96 -18.99 0.93 -3.64
CA GLU A 96 -19.75 0.50 -4.83
C GLU A 96 -18.86 0.30 -6.06
N THR A 97 -17.95 1.24 -6.33
CA THR A 97 -17.07 1.19 -7.52
C THR A 97 -15.65 0.76 -7.19
N HIS A 98 -15.13 1.20 -6.05
CA HIS A 98 -13.74 0.99 -5.64
C HIS A 98 -13.69 0.54 -4.18
N VAL A 99 -12.62 -0.15 -3.82
CA VAL A 99 -12.24 -0.34 -2.41
C VAL A 99 -11.29 0.80 -2.03
N VAL A 100 -11.52 1.45 -0.88
CA VAL A 100 -10.59 2.45 -0.37
C VAL A 100 -9.64 1.79 0.63
N ALA A 101 -8.33 1.88 0.37
CA ALA A 101 -7.28 1.43 1.27
C ALA A 101 -6.68 2.62 2.03
N CYS A 102 -6.80 2.58 3.35
CA CYS A 102 -6.24 3.59 4.26
C CYS A 102 -4.96 3.05 4.89
N LEU A 103 -3.80 3.48 4.39
CA LEU A 103 -2.51 3.14 4.99
C LEU A 103 -2.27 4.07 6.19
N PHE A 104 -2.17 3.54 7.40
CA PHE A 104 -1.94 4.38 8.58
C PHE A 104 -0.46 4.66 8.78
N THR A 105 0.02 5.74 8.16
CA THR A 105 1.45 6.07 8.11
C THR A 105 1.87 7.13 9.11
N SER A 106 0.93 7.78 9.79
CA SER A 106 1.26 8.75 10.83
C SER A 106 0.20 8.87 11.94
N ARG A 107 0.64 9.14 13.17
CA ARG A 107 -0.21 9.45 14.34
C ARG A 107 -0.96 10.77 14.22
N ALA A 108 -0.51 11.67 13.35
CA ALA A 108 -1.06 13.01 13.19
C ALA A 108 -0.93 13.48 11.74
N TYR A 109 -1.37 14.70 11.45
CA TYR A 109 -1.37 15.26 10.10
C TYR A 109 -0.90 16.72 10.08
N GLY A 110 -0.71 17.26 8.88
CA GLY A 110 -0.26 18.64 8.67
C GLY A 110 1.15 18.84 9.22
N ARG A 111 1.36 19.92 10.00
CA ARG A 111 2.66 20.24 10.62
C ARG A 111 3.05 19.29 11.76
N ARG A 112 2.11 18.49 12.27
CA ARG A 112 2.33 17.55 13.38
C ARG A 112 2.54 16.11 12.92
N LYS A 113 2.55 15.85 11.61
CA LYS A 113 2.84 14.51 11.07
C LYS A 113 4.19 14.01 11.60
N ASP A 114 4.33 12.69 11.67
CA ASP A 114 5.56 12.05 12.15
C ASP A 114 6.75 12.34 11.24
N ALA A 115 7.94 11.99 11.73
CA ALA A 115 9.17 12.18 10.98
C ALA A 115 9.16 11.34 9.68
N PRO A 116 9.84 11.78 8.61
CA PRO A 116 9.88 11.05 7.35
C PRO A 116 10.33 9.58 7.48
N ALA A 117 11.28 9.29 8.37
CA ALA A 117 11.76 7.92 8.61
C ALA A 117 10.65 7.03 9.24
N ASP A 118 9.91 7.56 10.21
CA ASP A 118 8.80 6.85 10.85
C ASP A 118 7.66 6.61 9.86
N ILE A 119 7.34 7.61 9.03
CA ILE A 119 6.33 7.50 7.98
C ILE A 119 6.72 6.40 6.99
N LEU A 120 7.98 6.35 6.57
CA LEU A 120 8.45 5.33 5.63
C LEU A 120 8.37 3.92 6.24
N ALA A 121 8.80 3.75 7.49
CA ALA A 121 8.72 2.48 8.20
C ALA A 121 7.26 2.00 8.34
N ALA A 122 6.35 2.88 8.77
CA ALA A 122 4.92 2.57 8.87
C ALA A 122 4.29 2.31 7.48
N THR A 123 4.74 3.01 6.44
CA THR A 123 4.27 2.76 5.07
C THR A 123 4.63 1.36 4.62
N GLN A 124 5.86 0.90 4.90
CA GLN A 124 6.30 -0.44 4.53
C GLN A 124 5.41 -1.52 5.15
N THR A 125 5.12 -1.43 6.46
CA THR A 125 4.26 -2.42 7.13
C THR A 125 2.80 -2.31 6.69
N ALA A 126 2.30 -1.09 6.48
CA ALA A 126 0.92 -0.87 6.04
C ALA A 126 0.69 -1.40 4.61
N VAL A 127 1.69 -1.27 3.72
CA VAL A 127 1.63 -1.84 2.37
C VAL A 127 1.68 -3.37 2.43
N GLN A 128 2.48 -3.95 3.32
CA GLN A 128 2.48 -5.40 3.52
C GLN A 128 1.11 -5.90 3.99
N ASP A 129 0.52 -5.23 5.00
CA ASP A 129 -0.82 -5.56 5.50
C ASP A 129 -1.90 -5.43 4.41
N LEU A 130 -1.81 -4.40 3.55
CA LEU A 130 -2.66 -4.28 2.37
C LEU A 130 -2.50 -5.47 1.41
N ILE A 131 -1.27 -5.90 1.12
CA ILE A 131 -1.00 -7.01 0.20
C ILE A 131 -1.56 -8.31 0.78
N ASP A 132 -1.36 -8.56 2.08
CA ASP A 132 -1.84 -9.76 2.76
C ASP A 132 -3.37 -9.84 2.76
N GLN A 133 -4.06 -8.70 2.87
CA GLN A 133 -5.52 -8.61 2.77
C GLN A 133 -6.04 -8.70 1.32
N ASN A 134 -5.24 -8.36 0.30
CA ASN A 134 -5.64 -8.34 -1.11
C ASN A 134 -5.55 -9.73 -1.78
N VAL A 135 -6.21 -10.72 -1.18
CA VAL A 135 -6.19 -12.12 -1.63
C VAL A 135 -6.75 -12.33 -3.03
N ASP A 136 -7.62 -11.43 -3.50
CA ASP A 136 -8.23 -11.45 -4.84
C ASP A 136 -7.30 -10.86 -5.92
N GLY A 137 -6.14 -10.31 -5.54
CA GLY A 137 -5.19 -9.72 -6.48
C GLY A 137 -5.73 -8.49 -7.22
N LYS A 138 -6.58 -7.68 -6.57
CA LYS A 138 -7.16 -6.48 -7.18
C LYS A 138 -6.06 -5.47 -7.52
N PRO A 139 -6.17 -4.74 -8.65
CA PRO A 139 -5.19 -3.73 -9.02
C PRO A 139 -5.19 -2.58 -8.00
N LEU A 140 -3.98 -2.16 -7.62
CA LEU A 140 -3.75 -1.06 -6.69
C LEU A 140 -3.45 0.23 -7.45
N HIS A 141 -4.14 1.30 -7.11
CA HIS A 141 -3.90 2.64 -7.66
C HIS A 141 -3.65 3.62 -6.51
N ALA A 142 -2.53 4.33 -6.56
CA ALA A 142 -2.14 5.31 -5.56
C ALA A 142 -1.78 6.64 -6.23
N TRP A 143 -2.04 7.74 -5.56
CA TRP A 143 -1.57 9.05 -6.00
C TRP A 143 -0.14 9.29 -5.50
N CYS A 144 0.77 9.63 -6.42
CA CYS A 144 2.04 10.25 -6.07
C CYS A 144 2.09 11.68 -6.60
N VAL A 145 2.66 12.59 -5.81
CA VAL A 145 3.03 13.91 -6.35
C VAL A 145 4.30 13.69 -7.14
N ALA A 146 4.24 13.87 -8.46
CA ALA A 146 5.43 13.95 -9.28
C ALA A 146 6.26 15.15 -8.77
N VAL A 147 7.41 14.88 -8.17
CA VAL A 147 8.38 15.93 -7.86
C VAL A 147 8.95 16.33 -9.22
N SER A 148 8.46 17.41 -9.81
CA SER A 148 9.18 18.05 -10.90
C SER A 148 10.51 18.51 -10.31
N SER A 149 11.60 17.81 -10.66
CA SER A 149 12.95 18.27 -10.43
C SER A 149 13.08 19.63 -11.10
N SER A 150 12.89 20.68 -10.30
CA SER A 150 13.25 22.03 -10.68
C SER A 150 14.77 22.03 -10.65
N THR A 151 15.37 21.82 -11.81
CA THR A 151 16.77 22.11 -12.04
C THR A 151 16.93 23.62 -11.80
N ALA A 152 17.62 23.95 -10.72
CA ALA A 152 18.23 25.25 -10.49
C ALA A 152 19.74 25.09 -10.73
#